data_AF-A0A941E8V8-F1
#
_entry.id   AF-A0A941E8V8-F1
#
_cell.length_a   1.000
_cell.length_b   1.000
_cell.length_c   1.000
_cell.angle_alpha   90.00
_cell.angle_beta   90.00
_cell.angle_gamma   90.00
#
_symmetry.space_group_name_H-M   'P 1'
#
loop_
_entity.id
_entity.type
_entity.pdbx_description
1 polymer ?
#
loop_
_entity_poly.entity_id
_entity_poly.type
_entity_poly.pdbx_seq_one_letter_code
_entity_poly.pdbx_strand_id
1 'polypeptide(L)'
;MLVLALPGDAAAPGSLGRLLTVAREHGEPLALTLRQINHGAAISERSAAVPGPGAVIAEREAAAGIPDPFGVGQGEVFVCENPAVLEAAARHLGPSCPPLICVEGHLSAAARALLRALRERGARFRYHGDFDWGGVRIADSVLALTGAAPWRYTARDYLDAVDRGHGTPLNTGEPCDAPWDPHLRAAICARAVRVEEEHVLAELLADLGGHRST
;
A
#
# COMPACT_ATOMS: atom_id res chain seq x y z
N MET A 1 10.55 -4.78 0.18
CA MET A 1 9.11 -4.51 0.31
C MET A 1 8.47 -5.74 0.93
N LEU A 2 7.65 -5.50 1.95
CA LEU A 2 6.86 -6.52 2.65
C LEU A 2 5.37 -6.34 2.32
N VAL A 3 4.63 -7.43 2.30
CA VAL A 3 3.18 -7.41 2.17
C VAL A 3 2.55 -8.24 3.27
N LEU A 4 1.34 -7.88 3.67
CA LEU A 4 0.53 -8.59 4.64
C LEU A 4 -0.91 -8.67 4.13
N ALA A 5 -1.52 -9.84 4.29
CA ALA A 5 -2.92 -10.10 3.99
C ALA A 5 -3.40 -9.74 2.56
N LEU A 6 -2.50 -9.69 1.57
CA LEU A 6 -2.94 -9.70 0.17
C LEU A 6 -3.71 -11.02 -0.08
N PRO A 7 -4.91 -10.99 -0.69
CA PRO A 7 -5.75 -12.18 -0.81
C PRO A 7 -5.07 -13.36 -1.52
N GLY A 8 -4.33 -13.05 -2.58
CA GLY A 8 -3.90 -14.05 -3.55
C GLY A 8 -5.08 -14.64 -4.31
N ASP A 9 -4.80 -15.18 -5.49
CA ASP A 9 -5.73 -16.06 -6.20
C ASP A 9 -5.04 -17.41 -6.41
N ALA A 10 -5.46 -18.42 -5.66
CA ALA A 10 -4.92 -19.77 -5.77
C ALA A 10 -5.21 -20.42 -7.14
N ALA A 11 -6.25 -19.95 -7.85
CA ALA A 11 -6.59 -20.39 -9.19
C ALA A 11 -5.78 -19.66 -10.27
N ALA A 12 -5.18 -18.51 -9.96
CA ALA A 12 -4.30 -17.82 -10.88
C ALA A 12 -3.06 -18.69 -11.21
N PRO A 13 -2.61 -18.74 -12.48
CA PRO A 13 -1.48 -19.56 -12.85
C PRO A 13 -0.17 -19.04 -12.21
N GLY A 14 0.77 -19.96 -11.97
CA GLY A 14 2.01 -19.68 -11.22
C GLY A 14 1.89 -20.02 -9.73
N SER A 15 2.89 -19.63 -8.94
CA SER A 15 2.95 -19.90 -7.48
C SER A 15 2.61 -18.71 -6.60
N LEU A 16 2.62 -17.49 -7.15
CA LEU A 16 2.46 -16.26 -6.36
C LEU A 16 1.12 -16.20 -5.63
N GLY A 17 0.01 -16.47 -6.33
CA GLY A 17 -1.31 -16.43 -5.72
C GLY A 17 -1.45 -17.42 -4.56
N ARG A 18 -0.97 -18.66 -4.72
CA ARG A 18 -0.94 -19.66 -3.63
C ARG A 18 -0.06 -19.22 -2.46
N LEU A 19 1.11 -18.62 -2.71
CA LEU A 19 1.97 -18.10 -1.64
C LEU A 19 1.28 -16.99 -0.85
N LEU A 20 0.58 -16.08 -1.54
CA LEU A 20 -0.17 -15.00 -0.90
C LEU A 20 -1.35 -15.53 -0.08
N THR A 21 -2.10 -16.50 -0.62
CA THR A 21 -3.21 -17.15 0.10
C THR A 21 -2.73 -17.80 1.40
N VAL A 22 -1.65 -18.61 1.35
CA VAL A 22 -1.11 -19.26 2.56
C VAL A 22 -0.59 -18.24 3.57
N ALA A 23 0.14 -17.22 3.12
CA ALA A 23 0.62 -16.16 4.01
C ALA A 23 -0.54 -15.42 4.70
N ARG A 24 -1.60 -15.10 3.95
CA ARG A 24 -2.81 -14.46 4.49
C ARG A 24 -3.53 -15.33 5.52
N GLU A 25 -3.72 -16.62 5.24
CA GLU A 25 -4.40 -17.56 6.16
C GLU A 25 -3.73 -17.63 7.53
N HIS A 26 -2.41 -17.46 7.58
CA HIS A 26 -1.63 -17.44 8.82
C HIS A 26 -1.36 -16.04 9.37
N GLY A 27 -1.75 -14.97 8.65
CA GLY A 27 -1.46 -13.59 9.05
C GLY A 27 0.04 -13.27 9.01
N GLU A 28 0.81 -13.98 8.19
CA GLU A 28 2.26 -13.87 8.12
C GLU A 28 2.70 -12.84 7.06
N PRO A 29 3.64 -11.94 7.39
CA PRO A 29 4.29 -11.09 6.41
C PRO A 29 4.99 -11.90 5.31
N LEU A 30 4.92 -11.41 4.07
CA LEU A 30 5.64 -11.99 2.94
C LEU A 30 6.51 -10.93 2.24
N ALA A 31 7.79 -11.24 2.08
CA ALA A 31 8.68 -10.44 1.24
C ALA A 31 8.48 -10.81 -0.24
N LEU A 32 8.21 -9.80 -1.08
CA LEU A 32 8.06 -10.01 -2.53
C LEU A 32 9.23 -9.41 -3.29
N THR A 33 9.83 -10.24 -4.16
CA THR A 33 10.87 -9.82 -5.10
C THR A 33 10.25 -9.31 -6.40
N LEU A 34 10.97 -8.44 -7.11
CA LEU A 34 10.58 -7.97 -8.44
C LEU A 34 10.35 -9.14 -9.42
N ARG A 35 11.16 -10.20 -9.33
CA ARG A 35 11.01 -11.40 -10.15
C ARG A 35 9.66 -12.09 -9.92
N GLN A 36 9.27 -12.28 -8.65
CA GLN A 36 7.98 -12.89 -8.33
C GLN A 36 6.80 -12.05 -8.85
N ILE A 37 6.86 -10.73 -8.68
CA ILE A 37 5.82 -9.79 -9.13
C ILE A 37 5.70 -9.82 -10.65
N ASN A 38 6.81 -9.68 -11.37
CA ASN A 38 6.81 -9.67 -12.83
C ASN A 38 6.36 -11.01 -13.42
N HIS A 39 6.74 -12.14 -12.80
CA HIS A 39 6.24 -13.43 -13.24
C HIS A 39 4.73 -13.58 -13.00
N GLY A 40 4.21 -13.16 -11.84
CA GLY A 40 2.78 -13.17 -11.57
C GLY A 40 2.00 -12.31 -12.57
N ALA A 41 2.45 -11.07 -12.81
CA ALA A 41 1.82 -10.15 -13.75
C ALA A 41 1.92 -10.62 -15.21
N ALA A 42 3.07 -11.12 -15.65
CA ALA A 42 3.25 -11.57 -17.04
C ALA A 42 2.51 -12.88 -17.38
N ILE A 43 2.28 -13.75 -16.38
CA ILE A 43 1.46 -14.95 -16.55
C ILE A 43 -0.02 -14.57 -16.72
N SER A 44 -0.45 -13.56 -15.95
CA SER A 44 -1.78 -12.96 -16.06
C SER A 44 -2.03 -12.35 -17.44
N GLU A 45 -1.10 -11.56 -17.95
CA GLU A 45 -1.19 -10.93 -19.30
C GLU A 45 -1.17 -11.95 -20.45
N ARG A 46 -0.35 -13.01 -20.35
CA ARG A 46 -0.30 -14.07 -21.38
C ARG A 46 -1.56 -14.94 -21.41
N SER A 47 -2.20 -15.14 -20.26
CA SER A 47 -3.48 -15.85 -20.17
C SER A 47 -4.65 -15.04 -20.76
N ALA A 48 -4.48 -13.72 -20.94
CA ALA A 48 -5.52 -12.79 -21.37
C ALA A 48 -5.61 -12.59 -22.91
N ALA A 49 -4.73 -13.20 -23.72
CA ALA A 49 -4.75 -13.07 -25.18
C ALA A 49 -5.27 -14.37 -25.85
N VAL A 50 -6.22 -14.47 -26.79
CA VAL A 50 -7.30 -13.66 -27.43
C VAL A 50 -8.35 -14.71 -27.91
N PRO A 51 -9.68 -14.45 -27.88
CA PRO A 51 -10.67 -15.34 -28.50
C PRO A 51 -10.53 -15.40 -30.04
N GLY A 52 -10.65 -16.59 -30.62
CA GLY A 52 -10.58 -16.78 -32.08
C GLY A 52 -11.59 -15.91 -32.85
N PRO A 53 -11.34 -15.65 -34.15
CA PRO A 53 -12.17 -14.76 -34.96
C PRO A 53 -13.62 -15.28 -35.02
N GLY A 54 -14.54 -14.58 -34.35
CA GLY A 54 -15.99 -14.90 -34.36
C GLY A 54 -16.80 -14.53 -33.11
N ALA A 55 -16.18 -14.12 -32.00
CA ALA A 55 -16.93 -13.78 -30.78
C ALA A 55 -17.39 -12.32 -30.79
N VAL A 56 -18.70 -12.11 -30.96
CA VAL A 56 -19.37 -10.81 -30.81
C VAL A 56 -19.37 -10.45 -29.31
N ILE A 57 -18.69 -9.37 -28.93
CA ILE A 57 -18.49 -9.01 -27.52
C ILE A 57 -19.61 -8.07 -27.04
N ALA A 58 -20.38 -8.53 -26.07
CA ALA A 58 -21.13 -7.65 -25.16
C ALA A 58 -20.11 -6.94 -24.25
N GLU A 59 -20.04 -5.61 -24.31
CA GLU A 59 -19.05 -4.74 -23.66
C GLU A 59 -19.07 -4.71 -22.11
N ARG A 60 -19.52 -5.78 -21.44
CA ARG A 60 -19.62 -5.82 -19.98
C ARG A 60 -18.94 -7.02 -19.30
N GLU A 61 -18.36 -7.94 -20.08
CA GLU A 61 -17.73 -9.17 -19.55
C GLU A 61 -16.20 -9.28 -19.77
N ALA A 62 -15.55 -8.25 -20.33
CA ALA A 62 -14.12 -8.33 -20.68
C ALA A 62 -13.13 -8.20 -19.49
N ALA A 63 -13.60 -7.94 -18.27
CA ALA A 63 -12.74 -7.92 -17.07
C ALA A 63 -12.69 -9.27 -16.33
N ALA A 64 -13.50 -10.26 -16.72
CA ALA A 64 -13.62 -11.55 -16.04
C ALA A 64 -12.54 -12.58 -16.41
N GLY A 65 -11.54 -12.21 -17.23
CA GLY A 65 -10.61 -13.17 -17.85
C GLY A 65 -9.11 -12.92 -17.61
N ILE A 66 -8.72 -11.87 -16.89
CA ILE A 66 -7.31 -11.61 -16.56
C ILE A 66 -7.05 -12.18 -15.15
N PRO A 67 -6.27 -13.27 -15.00
CA PRO A 67 -6.00 -13.84 -13.68
C PRO A 67 -5.38 -12.78 -12.76
N ASP A 68 -5.92 -12.54 -11.57
CA ASP A 68 -5.31 -11.59 -10.62
C ASP A 68 -4.52 -12.38 -9.56
N PRO A 69 -3.22 -12.62 -9.74
CA PRO A 69 -2.45 -13.39 -8.77
C PRO A 69 -2.42 -12.74 -7.38
N PHE A 70 -2.74 -11.45 -7.25
CA PHE A 70 -2.79 -10.74 -5.99
C PHE A 70 -4.16 -10.83 -5.30
N GLY A 71 -5.22 -11.14 -6.06
CA GLY A 71 -6.60 -11.31 -5.60
C GLY A 71 -7.24 -10.05 -4.99
N VAL A 72 -6.68 -8.87 -5.25
CA VAL A 72 -7.16 -7.60 -4.68
C VAL A 72 -8.31 -7.02 -5.52
N GLY A 73 -8.26 -7.15 -6.85
CA GLY A 73 -9.21 -6.52 -7.75
C GLY A 73 -9.42 -5.02 -7.45
N GLN A 74 -10.68 -4.62 -7.25
CA GLN A 74 -11.09 -3.25 -6.92
C GLN A 74 -11.10 -2.93 -5.41
N GLY A 75 -10.49 -3.81 -4.59
CA GLY A 75 -10.39 -3.66 -3.15
C GLY A 75 -9.55 -2.46 -2.69
N GLU A 76 -9.63 -2.15 -1.39
CA GLU A 76 -8.76 -1.15 -0.76
C GLU A 76 -7.47 -1.81 -0.26
N VAL A 77 -6.34 -1.14 -0.46
CA VAL A 77 -5.01 -1.55 -0.03
C VAL A 77 -4.38 -0.42 0.77
N PHE A 78 -3.91 -0.74 1.96
CA PHE A 78 -3.16 0.18 2.81
C PHE A 78 -1.68 0.10 2.46
N VAL A 79 -1.00 1.24 2.53
CA VAL A 79 0.42 1.38 2.26
C VAL A 79 1.04 2.15 3.41
N CYS A 80 2.09 1.61 4.00
CA CYS A 80 2.91 2.26 5.03
C CYS A 80 4.38 2.32 4.58
N GLU A 81 5.15 3.21 5.19
CA GLU A 81 6.57 3.36 4.90
C GLU A 81 7.41 2.36 5.70
N ASN A 82 7.04 2.15 6.96
CA ASN A 82 7.85 1.54 7.99
C ASN A 82 7.45 0.07 8.25
N PRO A 83 8.41 -0.86 8.31
CA PRO A 83 8.11 -2.26 8.62
C PRO A 83 7.47 -2.46 10.00
N ALA A 84 7.72 -1.58 10.97
CA ALA A 84 7.13 -1.67 12.30
C ALA A 84 5.58 -1.62 12.27
N VAL A 85 4.99 -0.85 11.35
CA VAL A 85 3.54 -0.80 11.14
C VAL A 85 3.02 -2.16 10.68
N LEU A 86 3.67 -2.77 9.70
CA LEU A 86 3.29 -4.07 9.15
C LEU A 86 3.48 -5.19 10.17
N GLU A 87 4.59 -5.20 10.90
CA GLU A 87 4.85 -6.18 11.96
C GLU A 87 3.82 -6.09 13.09
N ALA A 88 3.45 -4.87 13.47
CA ALA A 88 2.40 -4.68 14.47
C ALA A 88 1.03 -5.10 13.94
N ALA A 89 0.71 -4.82 12.68
CA ALA A 89 -0.55 -5.27 12.07
C ALA A 89 -0.62 -6.80 12.02
N ALA A 90 0.46 -7.48 11.65
CA ALA A 90 0.55 -8.93 11.66
C ALA A 90 0.32 -9.49 13.08
N ARG A 91 0.96 -8.90 14.08
CA ARG A 91 0.85 -9.34 15.48
C ARG A 91 -0.55 -9.13 16.08
N HIS A 92 -1.20 -8.01 15.79
CA HIS A 92 -2.45 -7.62 16.46
C HIS A 92 -3.72 -8.02 15.69
N LEU A 93 -3.66 -8.02 14.36
CA LEU A 93 -4.81 -8.29 13.50
C LEU A 93 -4.70 -9.65 12.80
N GLY A 94 -3.48 -10.14 12.55
CA GLY A 94 -3.23 -11.42 11.90
C GLY A 94 -4.02 -11.57 10.60
N PRO A 95 -4.75 -12.69 10.40
CA PRO A 95 -5.58 -12.91 9.21
C PRO A 95 -6.73 -11.89 9.01
N SER A 96 -7.07 -11.12 10.04
CA SER A 96 -8.10 -10.08 9.96
C SER A 96 -7.56 -8.74 9.46
N CYS A 97 -6.24 -8.61 9.29
CA CYS A 97 -5.65 -7.41 8.71
C CYS A 97 -6.17 -7.21 7.27
N PRO A 98 -6.56 -5.99 6.85
CA PRO A 98 -6.78 -5.72 5.44
C PRO A 98 -5.46 -5.78 4.65
N PRO A 99 -5.51 -5.86 3.31
CA PRO A 99 -4.33 -5.84 2.45
C PRO A 99 -3.41 -4.65 2.79
N LEU A 100 -2.18 -4.92 3.22
CA LEU A 100 -1.20 -3.93 3.64
C LEU A 100 0.14 -4.15 2.93
N ILE A 101 0.74 -3.07 2.42
CA ILE A 101 2.04 -3.07 1.75
C ILE A 101 2.97 -2.11 2.50
N CYS A 102 4.17 -2.57 2.86
CA CYS A 102 5.22 -1.72 3.41
C CYS A 102 6.29 -1.44 2.34
N VAL A 103 6.51 -0.17 2.03
CA VAL A 103 7.49 0.25 1.00
C VAL A 103 8.94 0.33 1.49
N GLU A 104 9.16 0.27 2.81
CA GLU A 104 10.48 0.30 3.47
C GLU A 104 11.30 1.55 3.11
N GLY A 105 10.73 2.73 3.36
CA GLY A 105 11.34 4.01 3.03
C GLY A 105 11.24 4.32 1.54
N HIS A 106 12.14 3.80 0.70
CA HIS A 106 12.15 4.18 -0.72
C HIS A 106 11.21 3.32 -1.58
N LEU A 107 10.62 3.90 -2.63
CA LEU A 107 9.91 3.10 -3.64
C LEU A 107 10.88 2.24 -4.46
N SER A 108 11.10 1.01 -4.02
CA SER A 108 11.90 0.02 -4.75
C SER A 108 11.26 -0.33 -6.10
N ALA A 109 12.03 -0.95 -7.01
CA ALA A 109 11.49 -1.42 -8.29
C ALA A 109 10.36 -2.46 -8.09
N ALA A 110 10.49 -3.33 -7.09
CA ALA A 110 9.46 -4.29 -6.71
C ALA A 110 8.18 -3.58 -6.22
N ALA A 111 8.31 -2.59 -5.34
CA ALA A 111 7.17 -1.82 -4.86
C ALA A 111 6.45 -1.08 -5.99
N ARG A 112 7.21 -0.41 -6.87
CA ARG A 112 6.62 0.25 -8.05
C ARG A 112 5.86 -0.74 -8.95
N ALA A 113 6.44 -1.91 -9.20
CA ALA A 113 5.81 -2.93 -10.04
C ALA A 113 4.51 -3.45 -9.41
N LEU A 114 4.51 -3.76 -8.11
CA LEU A 114 3.31 -4.23 -7.42
C LEU A 114 2.22 -3.16 -7.41
N LEU A 115 2.55 -1.94 -6.98
CA LEU A 115 1.57 -0.85 -6.89
C LEU A 115 0.94 -0.52 -8.25
N ARG A 116 1.72 -0.55 -9.34
CA ARG A 116 1.20 -0.41 -10.71
C ARG A 116 0.25 -1.56 -11.08
N ALA A 117 0.69 -2.79 -10.87
CA ALA A 117 -0.10 -3.98 -11.24
C ALA A 117 -1.45 -4.02 -10.49
N LEU A 118 -1.46 -3.61 -9.22
CA LEU A 118 -2.68 -3.48 -8.41
C LEU A 118 -3.57 -2.32 -8.89
N ARG A 119 -2.98 -1.14 -9.16
CA ARG A 119 -3.70 0.02 -9.70
C ARG A 119 -4.37 -0.29 -11.04
N GLU A 120 -3.67 -0.96 -11.95
CA GLU A 120 -4.19 -1.38 -13.26
C GLU A 120 -5.40 -2.32 -13.15
N ARG A 121 -5.52 -3.04 -12.02
CA ARG A 121 -6.65 -3.90 -11.69
C ARG A 121 -7.77 -3.18 -10.92
N GLY A 122 -7.61 -1.88 -10.66
CA GLY A 122 -8.60 -1.03 -10.03
C GLY A 122 -8.50 -0.94 -8.51
N ALA A 123 -7.41 -1.44 -7.90
CA ALA A 123 -7.20 -1.30 -6.48
C ALA A 123 -7.17 0.18 -6.06
N ARG A 124 -7.75 0.48 -4.90
CA ARG A 124 -7.74 1.81 -4.29
C ARG A 124 -6.75 1.82 -3.15
N PHE A 125 -5.99 2.91 -3.01
CA PHE A 125 -4.89 2.96 -2.06
C PHE A 125 -5.11 4.00 -0.97
N ARG A 126 -4.64 3.66 0.23
CA ARG A 126 -4.52 4.52 1.41
C ARG A 126 -3.06 4.54 1.83
N TYR A 127 -2.45 5.72 1.97
CA TYR A 127 -1.04 5.83 2.31
C TYR A 127 -0.82 6.58 3.63
N HIS A 128 0.02 6.00 4.49
CA HIS A 128 0.64 6.66 5.64
C HIS A 128 2.16 6.54 5.55
N GLY A 129 2.88 7.45 6.21
CA GLY A 129 4.33 7.48 6.25
C GLY A 129 4.80 8.44 7.34
N ASP A 130 6.12 8.63 7.45
CA ASP A 130 6.68 9.50 8.48
C ASP A 130 6.38 10.98 8.19
N PHE A 131 6.12 11.78 9.22
CA PHE A 131 6.07 13.23 9.11
C PHE A 131 7.47 13.84 9.21
N ASP A 132 8.26 13.63 8.17
CA ASP A 132 9.49 14.39 7.90
C ASP A 132 9.65 14.64 6.39
N TRP A 133 10.74 15.30 5.99
CA TRP A 133 10.97 15.60 4.58
C TRP A 133 11.28 14.36 3.72
N GLY A 134 11.78 13.28 4.32
CA GLY A 134 11.95 12.00 3.64
C GLY A 134 10.59 11.38 3.33
N GLY A 135 9.77 11.20 4.36
CA GLY A 135 8.42 10.64 4.27
C GLY A 135 7.52 11.43 3.32
N VAL A 136 7.59 12.77 3.34
CA VAL A 136 6.81 13.61 2.40
C VAL A 136 7.19 13.35 0.94
N ARG A 137 8.49 13.14 0.62
CA ARG A 137 8.91 12.81 -0.77
C ARG A 137 8.48 11.40 -1.19
N ILE A 138 8.50 10.45 -0.25
CA ILE A 138 8.06 9.08 -0.49
C ILE A 138 6.56 9.07 -0.75
N ALA A 139 5.81 9.77 0.09
CA ALA A 139 4.37 9.95 -0.06
C ALA A 139 4.01 10.56 -1.42
N ASP A 140 4.66 11.66 -1.82
CA ASP A 140 4.44 12.26 -3.15
C ASP A 140 4.65 11.24 -4.28
N SER A 141 5.72 10.45 -4.18
CA SER A 141 6.02 9.38 -5.14
C SER A 141 4.97 8.27 -5.17
N VAL A 142 4.46 7.84 -4.00
CA VAL A 142 3.39 6.83 -3.91
C VAL A 142 2.09 7.38 -4.46
N LEU A 143 1.69 8.57 -4.04
CA LEU A 143 0.42 9.19 -4.40
C LEU A 143 0.38 9.49 -5.90
N ALA A 144 1.45 10.02 -6.48
CA ALA A 144 1.55 10.23 -7.93
C ALA A 144 1.48 8.91 -8.71
N LEU A 145 2.07 7.83 -8.17
CA LEU A 145 2.06 6.52 -8.81
C LEU A 145 0.69 5.82 -8.74
N THR A 146 -0.03 5.98 -7.64
CA THR A 146 -1.19 5.13 -7.31
C THR A 146 -2.52 5.88 -7.34
N GLY A 147 -2.51 7.21 -7.17
CA GLY A 147 -3.69 7.98 -6.81
C GLY A 147 -4.17 7.72 -5.38
N ALA A 148 -3.29 7.24 -4.49
CA ALA A 148 -3.64 6.97 -3.10
C ALA A 148 -4.25 8.21 -2.42
N ALA A 149 -5.21 7.98 -1.55
CA ALA A 149 -5.67 9.00 -0.62
C ALA A 149 -4.80 8.98 0.66
N PRO A 150 -4.54 10.13 1.29
CA PRO A 150 -3.82 10.16 2.56
C PRO A 150 -4.62 9.40 3.62
N TRP A 151 -3.92 8.59 4.40
CA TRP A 151 -4.41 7.90 5.58
C TRP A 151 -3.70 8.48 6.79
N ARG A 152 -4.43 9.31 7.54
CA ARG A 152 -3.88 10.11 8.65
C ARG A 152 -2.60 10.87 8.29
N TYR A 153 -2.54 11.40 7.08
CA TYR A 153 -1.33 12.00 6.52
C TYR A 153 -1.56 13.43 6.03
N THR A 154 -2.26 14.21 6.85
CA THR A 154 -2.55 15.63 6.62
C THR A 154 -1.87 16.52 7.67
N ALA A 155 -1.87 17.83 7.45
CA ALA A 155 -1.41 18.83 8.42
C ALA A 155 -2.15 18.71 9.74
N ARG A 156 -3.45 18.37 9.71
CA ARG A 156 -4.25 18.15 10.91
C ARG A 156 -3.73 16.93 11.69
N ASP A 157 -3.51 15.81 11.02
CA ASP A 157 -3.01 14.59 11.67
C ASP A 157 -1.62 14.80 12.27
N TYR A 158 -0.75 15.53 11.56
CA TYR A 158 0.56 15.94 12.07
C TYR A 158 0.45 16.77 13.35
N LEU A 159 -0.35 17.84 13.33
CA LEU A 159 -0.54 18.72 14.48
C LEU A 159 -1.15 17.97 15.66
N ASP A 160 -2.16 17.13 15.42
CA ASP A 160 -2.78 16.30 16.43
C ASP A 160 -1.76 15.32 17.06
N ALA A 161 -0.81 14.77 16.29
CA ALA A 161 0.26 13.94 16.83
C ALA A 161 1.26 14.76 17.68
N VAL A 162 1.69 15.92 17.19
CA VAL A 162 2.61 16.81 17.94
C VAL A 162 1.98 17.31 19.23
N ASP A 163 0.70 17.71 19.21
CA ASP A 163 0.00 18.22 20.40
C ASP A 163 -0.22 17.12 21.46
N ARG A 164 -0.20 15.84 21.06
CA ARG A 164 -0.16 14.69 21.98
C ARG A 164 1.23 14.38 22.54
N GLY A 165 2.24 15.15 22.15
CA GLY A 165 3.62 15.00 22.62
C GLY A 165 4.40 13.92 21.86
N HIS A 166 3.94 13.51 20.68
CA HIS A 166 4.68 12.58 19.82
C HIS A 166 5.78 13.27 19.03
N GLY A 167 6.79 12.49 18.66
CA GLY A 167 7.86 12.90 17.76
C GLY A 167 9.14 13.39 18.47
N THR A 168 10.14 13.68 17.64
CA THR A 168 11.47 14.14 18.04
C THR A 168 11.87 15.37 17.22
N PRO A 169 12.86 16.17 17.64
CA PRO A 169 13.29 17.34 16.88
C PRO A 169 13.70 16.98 15.44
N LEU A 170 13.13 17.68 14.45
CA LEU A 170 13.48 17.58 13.04
C LEU A 170 14.74 18.42 12.77
N ASN A 171 15.90 17.77 12.86
CA ASN A 171 17.20 18.45 12.75
C ASN A 171 17.81 18.42 11.34
N THR A 172 17.22 17.67 10.42
CA THR A 172 17.79 17.40 9.09
C THR A 172 16.73 17.39 8.00
N GLY A 173 17.20 17.52 6.75
CA GLY A 173 16.37 17.44 5.55
C GLY A 173 15.96 18.81 5.01
N GLU A 174 15.83 18.87 3.69
CA GLU A 174 15.36 20.07 2.99
C GLU A 174 13.83 20.09 2.91
N PRO A 175 13.16 21.20 3.28
CA PRO A 175 11.72 21.36 3.15
C PRO A 175 11.19 21.13 1.74
N CYS A 176 10.15 20.31 1.61
CA CYS A 176 9.44 20.06 0.37
C CYS A 176 7.92 20.28 0.52
N ASP A 177 7.25 20.45 -0.60
CA ASP A 177 5.79 20.62 -0.64
C ASP A 177 5.08 19.27 -0.55
N ALA A 178 3.85 19.29 -0.06
CA ALA A 178 2.96 18.14 0.01
C ALA A 178 1.74 18.41 -0.88
N PRO A 179 1.71 17.97 -2.16
CA PRO A 179 0.65 18.32 -3.09
C PRO A 179 -0.76 17.89 -2.65
N TRP A 180 -0.87 16.88 -1.76
CA TRP A 180 -2.15 16.42 -1.21
C TRP A 180 -2.67 17.28 -0.05
N ASP A 181 -1.81 18.07 0.60
CA ASP A 181 -2.20 19.02 1.65
C ASP A 181 -1.25 20.25 1.68
N PRO A 182 -1.70 21.39 1.11
CA PRO A 182 -0.91 22.62 1.07
C PRO A 182 -0.45 23.16 2.43
N HIS A 183 -1.10 22.78 3.54
CA HIS A 183 -0.77 23.27 4.87
C HIS A 183 0.31 22.44 5.57
N LEU A 184 0.58 21.22 5.10
CA LEU A 184 1.44 20.27 5.80
C LEU A 184 2.89 20.78 5.90
N ARG A 185 3.44 21.32 4.80
CA ARG A 185 4.78 21.92 4.79
C ARG A 185 4.91 23.01 5.86
N ALA A 186 3.95 23.94 5.90
CA ALA A 186 3.99 25.05 6.84
C ALA A 186 3.91 24.56 8.29
N ALA A 187 3.08 23.55 8.55
CA ALA A 187 2.96 22.94 9.87
C ALA A 187 4.27 22.28 10.31
N ILE A 188 4.90 21.45 9.46
CA ILE A 188 6.19 20.79 9.76
C ILE A 188 7.29 21.82 10.01
N CYS A 189 7.40 22.87 9.17
CA CYS A 189 8.37 23.94 9.36
C CYS A 189 8.16 24.69 10.69
N ALA A 190 6.90 24.97 11.05
CA ALA A 190 6.58 25.76 12.24
C ALA A 190 6.83 24.99 13.55
N ARG A 191 6.54 23.68 13.55
CA ARG A 191 6.73 22.82 14.73
C ARG A 191 8.15 22.27 14.83
N ALA A 192 8.81 22.02 13.68
CA ALA A 192 10.14 21.42 13.59
C ALA A 192 10.26 20.09 14.38
N VAL A 193 9.20 19.28 14.35
CA VAL A 193 9.12 17.95 14.97
C VAL A 193 8.92 16.92 13.86
N ARG A 194 9.72 15.85 13.88
CA ARG A 194 9.46 14.64 13.11
C ARG A 194 8.59 13.70 13.90
N VAL A 195 7.53 13.19 13.29
CA VAL A 195 6.69 12.13 13.87
C VAL A 195 6.83 10.89 13.01
N GLU A 196 7.53 9.88 13.53
CA GLU A 196 7.65 8.55 12.91
C GLU A 196 6.34 7.75 13.05
N GLU A 197 6.04 6.85 12.10
CA GLU A 197 4.81 6.03 12.11
C GLU A 197 4.62 5.24 13.41
N GLU A 198 5.69 4.81 14.09
CA GLU A 198 5.63 4.10 15.39
C GLU A 198 4.94 4.91 16.48
N HIS A 199 5.01 6.24 16.41
CA HIS A 199 4.37 7.09 17.42
C HIS A 199 2.85 7.07 17.33
N VAL A 200 2.30 6.79 16.14
CA VAL A 200 0.85 6.79 15.87
C VAL A 200 0.33 5.38 15.54
N LEU A 201 1.09 4.36 15.93
CA LEU A 201 0.82 2.97 15.60
C LEU A 201 -0.55 2.51 16.11
N ALA A 202 -0.97 2.97 17.29
CA ALA A 202 -2.25 2.59 17.87
C ALA A 202 -3.44 3.06 17.00
N GLU A 203 -3.36 4.29 16.47
CA GLU A 203 -4.37 4.85 15.57
C GLU A 203 -4.41 4.13 14.23
N LEU A 204 -3.23 3.82 13.66
CA LEU A 204 -3.14 3.06 12.42
C LEU A 204 -3.74 1.66 12.58
N LEU A 205 -3.41 0.95 13.65
CA LEU A 205 -3.98 -0.37 13.93
C LEU A 205 -5.49 -0.32 14.16
N ALA A 206 -5.99 0.73 14.81
CA ALA A 206 -7.43 0.92 15.01
C ALA A 206 -8.17 1.13 13.68
N ASP A 207 -7.63 1.94 12.77
CA ASP A 207 -8.21 2.14 11.45
C ASP A 207 -8.19 0.84 10.62
N LEU A 208 -7.06 0.10 10.64
CA LEU A 208 -6.93 -1.19 9.96
C LEU A 208 -7.92 -2.22 10.51
N GLY A 209 -8.07 -2.33 11.83
CA GLY A 209 -9.00 -3.26 12.47
C GLY A 209 -10.48 -2.86 12.30
N GLY A 210 -10.76 -1.58 12.07
CA GLY A 210 -12.09 -1.07 11.75
C GLY A 210 -12.47 -1.24 10.27
N HIS A 211 -11.49 -1.45 9.39
CA HIS A 211 -11.73 -1.66 7.96
C HIS A 211 -12.37 -3.01 7.71
N ARG A 212 -13.53 -3.01 7.06
CA ARG A 212 -14.18 -4.23 6.56
C ARG A 212 -13.95 -4.31 5.06
N SER A 213 -13.20 -5.31 4.62
CA SER A 213 -13.10 -5.64 3.19
C SER A 213 -14.49 -6.04 2.69
N THR A 214 -15.14 -5.14 1.95
CA THR A 214 -16.43 -5.38 1.28
C THR A 214 -16.25 -6.25 0.05
#